data_AF-A0A9W4K1M0-F1
#
_entry.id   AF-A0A9W4K1M0-F1
#
_cell.length_a   1.000
_cell.length_b   1.000
_cell.length_c   1.000
_cell.angle_alpha   90.00
_cell.angle_beta   90.00
_cell.angle_gamma   90.00
#
_symmetry.space_group_name_H-M   'P 1'
#
loop_
_entity.id
_entity.type
_entity.pdbx_description
1 polymer ?
#
loop_
_entity_poly.entity_id
_entity_poly.type
_entity_poly.pdbx_seq_one_letter_code
_entity_poly.pdbx_strand_id
1 'polypeptide(L)'
;MTSIPFRAQNLILQAIQRHLEFDVFQFVHKWLLEESLMVRWTCPEELELHKLFKFLVEHRDKIRCSSYRQAAITIQNWQRLVSGIRHAAVHRLSQDRESLLHMTRVAIEFSLYIGGLSSVRKLRRLLKFLEDRLPNSERRRTQSRRNLKHQASLPRLRLEGLKDRFLLLPKHTQKVLHRIEAIYNLEVEWFLQAELR
;
A
#
# COMPACT_ATOMS: atom_id res chain seq x y z
N MET A 1 14.64 4.88 -14.74
CA MET A 1 14.12 3.78 -13.91
C MET A 1 12.71 3.45 -14.38
N THR A 2 12.39 2.19 -14.62
CA THR A 2 11.05 1.73 -15.03
C THR A 2 10.24 1.11 -13.89
N SER A 3 10.87 0.89 -12.72
CA SER A 3 10.24 0.29 -11.53
C SER A 3 10.76 0.92 -10.24
N ILE A 4 9.90 0.99 -9.22
CA ILE A 4 10.25 1.42 -7.86
C ILE A 4 11.16 0.34 -7.23
N PRO A 5 12.25 0.68 -6.53
CA PRO A 5 13.11 -0.30 -5.86
C PRO A 5 12.36 -1.14 -4.83
N PHE A 6 12.69 -2.43 -4.70
CA PHE A 6 11.98 -3.37 -3.83
C PHE A 6 11.93 -2.93 -2.36
N ARG A 7 13.04 -2.38 -1.82
CA ARG A 7 13.07 -1.83 -0.45
C ARG A 7 12.07 -0.69 -0.29
N ALA A 8 12.06 0.28 -1.20
CA ALA A 8 11.08 1.35 -1.21
C ALA A 8 9.63 0.84 -1.27
N GLN A 9 9.33 -0.16 -2.12
CA GLN A 9 7.99 -0.78 -2.18
C GLN A 9 7.56 -1.27 -0.80
N ASN A 10 8.42 -2.02 -0.09
CA ASN A 10 8.13 -2.55 1.24
C ASN A 10 7.91 -1.45 2.28
N LEU A 11 8.72 -0.41 2.26
CA LEU A 11 8.58 0.73 3.18
C LEU A 11 7.25 1.46 2.97
N ILE A 12 6.85 1.67 1.72
CA ILE A 12 5.57 2.27 1.34
C ILE A 12 4.41 1.41 1.86
N LEU A 13 4.44 0.10 1.56
CA LEU A 13 3.40 -0.84 2.00
C LEU A 13 3.27 -0.90 3.52
N GLN A 14 4.38 -0.93 4.26
CA GLN A 14 4.38 -0.88 5.72
C GLN A 14 3.82 0.43 6.27
N ALA A 15 4.06 1.56 5.60
CA ALA A 15 3.47 2.83 6.01
C ALA A 15 1.95 2.84 5.78
N ILE A 16 1.49 2.34 4.64
CA ILE A 16 0.06 2.21 4.35
C ILE A 16 -0.62 1.28 5.37
N GLN A 17 -0.03 0.10 5.63
CA GLN A 17 -0.57 -0.86 6.60
C GLN A 17 -0.73 -0.22 7.99
N ARG A 18 0.31 0.46 8.50
CA ARG A 18 0.27 1.11 9.82
C ARG A 18 -0.83 2.16 9.94
N HIS A 19 -1.05 2.96 8.89
CA HIS A 19 -2.14 3.93 8.89
C HIS A 19 -3.52 3.29 8.91
N LEU A 20 -3.71 2.20 8.16
CA LEU A 20 -4.96 1.45 8.18
C LEU A 20 -5.21 0.80 9.55
N GLU A 21 -4.18 0.19 10.14
CA GLU A 21 -4.26 -0.38 11.50
C GLU A 21 -4.61 0.68 12.54
N PHE A 22 -3.99 1.85 12.46
CA PHE A 22 -4.29 2.99 13.33
C PHE A 22 -5.75 3.47 13.18
N ASP A 23 -6.21 3.71 11.96
CA ASP A 23 -7.57 4.23 11.73
C ASP A 23 -8.64 3.23 12.17
N VAL A 24 -8.41 1.95 11.89
CA VAL A 24 -9.30 0.88 12.31
C VAL A 24 -9.32 0.76 13.83
N PHE A 25 -8.17 0.85 14.48
CA PHE A 25 -8.08 0.83 15.93
C PHE A 25 -8.90 1.97 16.54
N GLN A 26 -8.75 3.19 16.04
CA GLN A 26 -9.54 4.34 16.48
C GLN A 26 -11.05 4.12 16.25
N PHE A 27 -11.43 3.56 15.11
CA PHE A 27 -12.82 3.22 14.82
C PHE A 27 -13.38 2.19 15.80
N VAL A 28 -12.66 1.09 16.04
CA VAL A 28 -13.08 0.01 16.94
C VAL A 28 -13.15 0.51 18.38
N HIS A 29 -12.13 1.21 18.88
CA HIS A 29 -12.12 1.76 20.23
C HIS A 29 -13.25 2.76 20.48
N LYS A 30 -13.66 3.51 19.45
CA LYS A 30 -14.76 4.46 19.57
C LYS A 30 -16.13 3.78 19.72
N TRP A 31 -16.34 2.64 19.05
CA TRP A 31 -17.69 2.04 18.94
C TRP A 31 -17.86 0.70 19.64
N LEU A 32 -16.77 0.00 19.94
CA LEU A 32 -16.70 -1.37 20.46
C LEU A 32 -15.54 -1.49 21.47
N LEU A 33 -15.41 -0.49 22.36
CA LEU A 33 -14.31 -0.41 23.33
C LEU A 33 -14.21 -1.67 24.18
N GLU A 34 -15.31 -2.07 24.83
CA GLU A 34 -15.35 -3.23 25.73
C GLU A 34 -14.94 -4.51 25.00
N GLU A 35 -15.47 -4.72 23.79
CA GLU A 35 -15.13 -5.87 22.96
C GLU A 35 -13.67 -5.88 22.54
N SER A 36 -13.13 -4.72 22.18
CA SER A 36 -11.72 -4.57 21.79
C SER A 36 -10.77 -4.91 22.94
N LEU A 37 -11.13 -4.53 24.17
CA LEU A 37 -10.35 -4.85 25.36
C LEU A 37 -10.43 -6.35 25.72
N MET A 38 -11.58 -7.00 25.52
CA MET A 38 -11.72 -8.45 25.72
C MET A 38 -10.80 -9.26 24.81
N VAL A 39 -10.57 -8.81 23.57
CA VAL A 39 -9.63 -9.45 22.63
C VAL A 39 -8.21 -8.90 22.73
N ARG A 40 -7.93 -8.07 23.73
CA ARG A 40 -6.62 -7.44 24.00
C ARG A 40 -6.09 -6.63 22.82
N TRP A 41 -6.94 -5.85 22.18
CA TRP A 41 -6.50 -4.81 21.24
C TRP A 41 -6.29 -3.52 22.04
N THR A 42 -5.11 -3.41 22.64
CA THR A 42 -4.70 -2.26 23.45
C THR A 42 -3.93 -1.22 22.65
N CYS A 43 -3.33 -1.63 21.52
CA CYS A 43 -2.72 -0.73 20.55
C CYS A 43 -3.06 -1.10 19.09
N PRO A 44 -2.82 -0.19 18.12
CA PRO A 44 -3.03 -0.45 16.70
C PRO A 44 -2.28 -1.66 16.16
N GLU A 45 -1.07 -1.91 16.64
CA GLU A 45 -0.20 -3.00 16.17
C GLU A 45 -0.72 -4.40 16.55
N GLU A 46 -1.47 -4.49 17.66
CA GLU A 46 -2.18 -5.71 18.06
C GLU A 46 -3.43 -5.94 17.19
N LEU A 47 -3.96 -4.87 16.60
CA LEU A 47 -5.08 -4.93 15.67
C LEU A 47 -4.59 -5.41 14.31
N GLU A 48 -4.66 -6.71 14.16
CA GLU A 48 -4.43 -7.38 12.89
C GLU A 48 -5.59 -7.11 11.91
N LEU A 49 -5.35 -6.37 10.81
CA LEU A 49 -6.40 -6.02 9.83
C LEU A 49 -7.31 -7.18 9.36
N HIS A 50 -6.80 -8.41 9.20
CA HIS A 50 -7.65 -9.53 8.80
C HIS A 50 -8.61 -9.98 9.92
N LYS A 51 -8.23 -9.78 11.19
CA LYS A 51 -9.06 -10.09 12.37
C LYS A 51 -10.19 -9.08 12.55
N LEU A 52 -10.01 -7.83 12.10
CA LEU A 52 -11.04 -6.78 12.11
C LEU A 52 -12.37 -7.28 11.53
N PHE A 53 -12.33 -7.87 10.33
CA PHE A 53 -13.54 -8.21 9.60
C PHE A 53 -14.36 -9.24 10.35
N LYS A 54 -13.71 -10.26 10.90
CA LYS A 54 -14.36 -11.25 11.77
C LYS A 54 -14.92 -10.61 13.03
N PHE A 55 -14.13 -9.78 13.71
CA PHE A 55 -14.53 -9.06 14.92
C PHE A 55 -15.79 -8.21 14.70
N LEU A 56 -15.86 -7.47 13.57
CA LEU A 56 -17.04 -6.66 13.24
C LEU A 56 -18.28 -7.52 12.96
N VAL A 57 -18.14 -8.70 12.36
CA VAL A 57 -19.28 -9.61 12.17
C VAL A 57 -19.83 -10.07 13.53
N GLU A 58 -18.96 -10.37 14.48
CA GLU A 58 -19.32 -10.88 15.81
C GLU A 58 -19.90 -9.82 16.75
N HIS A 59 -19.54 -8.54 16.56
CA HIS A 59 -19.83 -7.50 17.54
C HIS A 59 -20.62 -6.30 17.02
N ARG A 60 -20.85 -6.16 15.71
CA ARG A 60 -21.57 -5.01 15.13
C ARG A 60 -22.94 -4.75 15.76
N ASP A 61 -23.65 -5.77 16.23
CA ASP A 61 -24.99 -5.62 16.81
C ASP A 61 -24.97 -4.91 18.17
N LYS A 62 -23.81 -4.85 18.81
CA LYS A 62 -23.58 -4.09 20.04
C LYS A 62 -23.40 -2.59 19.80
N ILE A 63 -23.12 -2.19 18.55
CA ILE A 63 -23.06 -0.76 18.18
C ILE A 63 -24.48 -0.19 18.27
N ARG A 64 -24.70 0.71 19.23
CA ARG A 64 -26.01 1.34 19.47
C ARG A 64 -26.44 2.28 18.35
N CYS A 65 -25.49 2.96 17.72
CA CYS A 65 -25.80 3.91 16.66
C CYS A 65 -26.01 3.17 15.32
N SER A 66 -27.22 3.29 14.76
CA SER A 66 -27.65 2.56 13.55
C SER A 66 -26.79 2.88 12.33
N SER A 67 -26.39 4.14 12.14
CA SER A 67 -25.51 4.55 11.03
C SER A 67 -24.13 3.87 11.11
N TYR A 68 -23.55 3.76 12.30
CA TYR A 68 -22.26 3.09 12.48
C TYR A 68 -22.37 1.58 12.45
N ARG A 69 -23.49 1.00 12.90
CA ARG A 69 -23.78 -0.42 12.68
C ARG A 69 -23.83 -0.73 11.18
N GLN A 70 -24.51 0.10 10.40
CA GLN A 70 -24.55 -0.03 8.95
C GLN A 70 -23.16 0.16 8.32
N ALA A 71 -22.35 1.08 8.85
CA ALA A 71 -20.96 1.24 8.44
C ALA A 71 -20.14 -0.04 8.69
N ALA A 72 -20.27 -0.65 9.88
CA ALA A 72 -19.59 -1.91 10.22
C ALA A 72 -19.98 -3.09 9.30
N ILE A 73 -21.23 -3.14 8.84
CA ILE A 73 -21.68 -4.10 7.82
C ILE A 73 -20.98 -3.82 6.49
N THR A 74 -20.97 -2.56 6.07
CA THR A 74 -20.41 -2.15 4.77
C THR A 74 -18.89 -2.26 4.73
N ILE A 75 -18.20 -2.16 5.88
CA ILE A 75 -16.75 -2.42 6.01
C ILE A 75 -16.40 -3.81 5.47
N GLN A 76 -17.29 -4.80 5.55
CA GLN A 76 -17.04 -6.14 5.00
C GLN A 76 -16.74 -6.13 3.50
N ASN A 77 -17.31 -5.18 2.74
CA ASN A 77 -17.05 -5.07 1.31
C ASN A 77 -15.59 -4.69 1.00
N TRP A 78 -14.87 -4.15 1.99
CA TRP A 78 -13.46 -3.78 1.88
C TRP A 78 -12.50 -4.91 2.24
N GLN A 79 -13.01 -6.04 2.76
CA GLN A 79 -12.19 -7.13 3.31
C GLN A 79 -11.11 -7.60 2.34
N ARG A 80 -11.49 -7.88 1.09
CA ARG A 80 -10.56 -8.40 0.08
C ARG A 80 -9.46 -7.39 -0.25
N LEU A 81 -9.82 -6.12 -0.39
CA LEU A 81 -8.89 -5.06 -0.78
C LEU A 81 -7.90 -4.74 0.35
N VAL A 82 -8.41 -4.52 1.57
CA VAL A 82 -7.59 -4.18 2.74
C VAL A 82 -6.72 -5.37 3.16
N SER A 83 -7.26 -6.59 3.14
CA SER A 83 -6.45 -7.80 3.40
C SER A 83 -5.37 -8.01 2.34
N GLY A 84 -5.65 -7.63 1.09
CA GLY A 84 -4.65 -7.67 0.01
C GLY A 84 -3.47 -6.72 0.24
N ILE A 85 -3.73 -5.50 0.72
CA ILE A 85 -2.67 -4.55 1.10
C ILE A 85 -1.79 -5.14 2.20
N ARG A 86 -2.41 -5.66 3.26
CA ARG A 86 -1.67 -6.30 4.36
C ARG A 86 -0.86 -7.50 3.88
N HIS A 87 -1.46 -8.38 3.07
CA HIS A 87 -0.78 -9.56 2.55
C HIS A 87 0.46 -9.16 1.75
N ALA A 88 0.35 -8.14 0.90
CA ALA A 88 1.50 -7.59 0.17
C ALA A 88 2.58 -7.03 1.10
N ALA A 89 2.21 -6.30 2.15
CA ALA A 89 3.13 -5.72 3.12
C ALA A 89 3.86 -6.77 3.97
N VAL A 90 3.11 -7.71 4.56
CA VAL A 90 3.62 -8.76 5.46
C VAL A 90 4.52 -9.74 4.72
N HIS A 91 4.10 -10.20 3.54
CA HIS A 91 4.89 -11.14 2.74
C HIS A 91 5.88 -10.46 1.78
N ARG A 92 6.01 -9.12 1.87
CA ARG A 92 6.94 -8.32 1.07
C ARG A 92 6.81 -8.63 -0.42
N LEU A 93 5.58 -8.70 -0.91
CA LEU A 93 5.30 -9.06 -2.30
C LEU A 93 5.69 -7.89 -3.20
N SER A 94 6.47 -8.17 -4.25
CA SER A 94 6.83 -7.12 -5.19
C SER A 94 5.59 -6.56 -5.88
N GLN A 95 5.47 -5.23 -5.86
CA GLN A 95 4.39 -4.49 -6.46
C GLN A 95 4.93 -3.65 -7.62
N ASP A 96 4.15 -3.59 -8.69
CA ASP A 96 4.39 -2.58 -9.70
C ASP A 96 3.84 -1.21 -9.25
N ARG A 97 4.15 -0.21 -10.07
CA ARG A 97 3.72 1.18 -9.87
C ARG A 97 2.20 1.29 -9.70
N GLU A 98 1.47 0.70 -10.62
CA GLU A 98 0.02 0.85 -10.72
C GLU A 98 -0.66 0.21 -9.51
N SER A 99 -0.13 -0.92 -9.06
CA SER A 99 -0.55 -1.63 -7.85
C SER A 99 -0.32 -0.77 -6.60
N LEU A 100 0.84 -0.14 -6.43
CA LEU A 100 1.10 0.74 -5.28
C LEU A 100 0.18 1.98 -5.26
N LEU A 101 -0.03 2.61 -6.42
CA LEU A 101 -0.97 3.73 -6.53
C LEU A 101 -2.40 3.30 -6.18
N HIS A 102 -2.84 2.15 -6.70
CA HIS A 102 -4.16 1.61 -6.42
C HIS A 102 -4.34 1.28 -4.93
N MET A 103 -3.40 0.57 -4.32
CA MET A 103 -3.41 0.25 -2.90
C MET A 103 -3.44 1.52 -2.03
N THR A 104 -2.69 2.56 -2.41
CA THR A 104 -2.71 3.84 -1.69
C THR A 104 -4.07 4.54 -1.80
N ARG A 105 -4.73 4.49 -2.96
CA ARG A 105 -6.08 5.05 -3.16
C ARG A 105 -7.14 4.29 -2.36
N VAL A 106 -7.08 2.96 -2.40
CA VAL A 106 -7.94 2.09 -1.56
C VAL A 106 -7.77 2.43 -0.09
N ALA A 107 -6.53 2.62 0.37
CA ALA A 107 -6.27 3.00 1.76
C ALA A 107 -6.91 4.37 2.10
N ILE A 108 -6.78 5.37 1.23
CA ILE A 108 -7.41 6.69 1.41
C ILE A 108 -8.93 6.57 1.51
N GLU A 109 -9.55 5.84 0.58
CA GLU A 109 -11.01 5.68 0.54
C GLU A 109 -11.52 4.94 1.78
N PHE A 110 -10.82 3.88 2.19
CA PHE A 110 -11.15 3.15 3.40
C PHE A 110 -10.99 4.00 4.67
N SER A 111 -9.87 4.72 4.80
CA SER A 111 -9.64 5.65 5.92
C SER A 111 -10.70 6.75 5.98
N LEU A 112 -11.10 7.32 4.83
CA LEU A 112 -12.21 8.28 4.76
C LEU A 112 -13.51 7.66 5.26
N TYR A 113 -13.80 6.42 4.84
CA TYR A 113 -15.02 5.71 5.20
C TYR A 113 -15.17 5.50 6.71
N ILE A 114 -14.07 5.16 7.39
CA ILE A 114 -14.05 4.91 8.85
C ILE A 114 -13.75 6.15 9.69
N GLY A 115 -13.54 7.31 9.06
CA GLY A 115 -13.31 8.59 9.76
C GLY A 115 -11.85 8.88 10.16
N GLY A 116 -10.87 8.18 9.58
CA GLY A 116 -9.42 8.34 9.82
C GLY A 116 -8.81 9.59 9.17
N LEU A 117 -9.33 10.78 9.47
CA LEU A 117 -8.96 12.03 8.76
C LEU A 117 -7.45 12.37 8.84
N SER A 118 -6.79 12.05 9.95
CA SER A 118 -5.34 12.27 10.13
C SER A 118 -4.52 11.44 9.15
N SER A 119 -4.84 10.15 9.02
CA SER A 119 -4.21 9.23 8.07
C SER A 119 -4.55 9.57 6.63
N VAL A 120 -5.76 10.04 6.33
CA VAL A 120 -6.14 10.47 4.96
C VAL A 120 -5.20 11.55 4.44
N ARG A 121 -4.90 12.58 5.25
CA ARG A 121 -3.99 13.66 4.84
C ARG A 121 -2.60 13.12 4.52
N LYS A 122 -2.10 12.24 5.39
CA LYS A 122 -0.82 11.56 5.28
C LYS A 122 -0.73 10.66 4.03
N LEU A 123 -1.73 9.81 3.81
CA LEU A 123 -1.84 8.92 2.65
C LEU A 123 -2.00 9.70 1.33
N ARG A 124 -2.68 10.86 1.32
CA ARG A 124 -2.74 11.74 0.14
C ARG A 124 -1.39 12.34 -0.22
N ARG A 125 -0.58 12.73 0.77
CA ARG A 125 0.80 13.19 0.53
C ARG A 125 1.64 12.07 -0.04
N LEU A 126 1.51 10.84 0.49
CA LEU A 126 2.16 9.66 -0.05
C LEU A 126 1.74 9.39 -1.50
N LEU A 127 0.43 9.44 -1.81
CA LEU A 127 -0.06 9.27 -3.17
C LEU A 127 0.56 10.29 -4.13
N LYS A 128 0.60 11.57 -3.74
CA LYS A 128 1.22 12.64 -4.53
C LYS A 128 2.73 12.39 -4.72
N PHE A 129 3.44 12.02 -3.65
CA PHE A 129 4.85 11.67 -3.73
C PHE A 129 5.10 10.53 -4.73
N LEU A 130 4.27 9.49 -4.70
CA LEU A 130 4.34 8.42 -5.68
C LEU A 130 4.12 8.99 -7.08
N GLU A 131 3.03 9.70 -7.32
CA GLU A 131 2.69 10.29 -8.62
C GLU A 131 3.82 11.18 -9.19
N ASP A 132 4.42 12.05 -8.37
CA ASP A 132 5.46 13.00 -8.76
C ASP A 132 6.82 12.34 -9.06
N ARG A 133 7.19 11.29 -8.29
CA ARG A 133 8.49 10.60 -8.44
C ARG A 133 8.47 9.49 -9.48
N LEU A 134 7.34 9.34 -10.18
CA LEU A 134 7.17 8.38 -11.24
C LEU A 134 7.39 9.06 -12.60
N PRO A 135 8.43 8.71 -13.37
CA PRO A 135 8.45 9.08 -14.78
C PRO A 135 7.24 8.43 -15.45
N ASN A 136 6.33 9.24 -16.01
CA ASN A 136 5.16 8.77 -16.76
C ASN A 136 5.57 7.68 -17.75
N SER A 137 5.36 6.41 -17.39
CA SER A 137 5.63 5.27 -18.24
C SER A 137 4.74 5.30 -19.48
N GLU A 138 3.58 5.97 -19.40
CA GLU A 138 2.69 6.22 -20.52
C GLU A 138 3.32 7.06 -21.64
N ARG A 139 4.14 8.06 -21.32
CA ARG A 139 4.86 8.85 -22.37
C ARG A 139 5.86 8.00 -23.15
N ARG A 140 6.42 6.94 -22.54
CA ARG A 140 7.32 6.01 -23.25
C ARG A 140 6.55 4.92 -24.00
N ARG A 141 5.40 4.48 -23.50
CA ARG A 141 4.54 3.50 -24.20
C ARG A 141 3.93 4.09 -25.48
N THR A 142 3.52 5.36 -25.49
CA THR A 142 3.03 6.01 -26.73
C THR A 142 4.15 6.27 -27.74
N GLN A 143 5.36 6.62 -27.30
CA GLN A 143 6.53 6.76 -28.17
C GLN A 143 7.01 5.39 -28.73
N SER A 144 7.04 4.33 -27.91
CA SER A 144 7.44 2.98 -28.35
C SER A 144 6.35 2.25 -29.16
N ARG A 145 5.06 2.48 -28.89
CA ARG A 145 3.95 1.90 -29.68
C ARG A 145 3.91 2.43 -31.11
N ARG A 146 4.43 3.64 -31.37
CA ARG A 146 4.62 4.13 -32.75
C ARG A 146 5.73 3.37 -33.50
N ASN A 147 6.71 2.81 -32.80
CA ASN A 147 7.84 2.08 -33.39
C ASN A 147 7.69 0.55 -33.37
N LEU A 148 6.71 -0.01 -32.66
CA LEU A 148 6.54 -1.46 -32.44
C LEU A 148 5.30 -2.06 -33.11
N LYS A 149 4.76 -1.42 -34.16
CA LYS A 149 3.70 -2.04 -34.98
C LYS A 149 4.18 -3.28 -35.77
N HIS A 150 5.45 -3.64 -35.67
CA HIS A 150 6.00 -4.92 -36.13
C HIS A 150 6.64 -5.65 -34.96
N GLN A 151 5.84 -6.42 -34.22
CA GLN A 151 6.17 -7.76 -33.66
C GLN A 151 5.23 -8.06 -32.50
N ALA A 152 4.35 -9.03 -32.75
CA ALA A 152 3.36 -9.52 -31.82
C ALA A 152 3.96 -10.49 -30.79
N SER A 153 3.23 -10.61 -29.67
CA SER A 153 3.26 -11.66 -28.65
C SER A 153 4.56 -11.89 -27.87
N LEU A 154 4.58 -11.43 -26.60
CA LEU A 154 5.46 -11.99 -25.56
C LEU A 154 4.66 -12.17 -24.25
N PRO A 155 4.55 -13.40 -23.70
CA PRO A 155 3.88 -13.67 -22.43
C PRO A 155 4.60 -13.06 -21.22
N ARG A 156 3.86 -12.92 -20.11
CA ARG A 156 4.29 -12.42 -18.78
C ARG A 156 5.31 -13.35 -18.09
N LEU A 157 6.51 -13.45 -18.63
CA LEU A 157 7.68 -14.07 -17.99
C LEU A 157 8.79 -13.02 -17.90
N ARG A 158 8.77 -12.14 -16.90
CA ARG A 158 9.84 -11.13 -16.75
C ARG A 158 9.95 -10.53 -15.35
N LEU A 159 10.34 -11.35 -14.38
CA LEU A 159 11.01 -10.82 -13.18
C LEU A 159 12.33 -11.58 -12.94
N GLU A 160 12.31 -12.91 -13.07
CA GLU A 160 13.50 -13.78 -13.03
C GLU A 160 14.56 -13.34 -14.06
N GLY A 161 14.20 -13.29 -15.34
CA GLY A 161 15.15 -12.92 -16.41
C GLY A 161 15.62 -11.46 -16.43
N LEU A 162 15.10 -10.58 -15.55
CA LEU A 162 15.64 -9.22 -15.39
C LEU A 162 16.78 -9.19 -14.36
N LYS A 163 16.73 -10.04 -13.33
CA LYS A 163 17.84 -10.21 -12.38
C LYS A 163 19.05 -10.79 -13.10
N ASP A 164 18.83 -11.78 -13.98
CA ASP A 164 19.91 -12.37 -14.79
C ASP A 164 20.52 -11.35 -15.75
N ARG A 165 19.71 -10.49 -16.35
CA ARG A 165 20.20 -9.40 -17.22
C ARG A 165 21.00 -8.34 -16.49
N PHE A 166 20.71 -8.09 -15.21
CA PHE A 166 21.50 -7.17 -14.39
C PHE A 166 22.93 -7.70 -14.17
N LEU A 167 23.06 -9.01 -13.90
CA LEU A 167 24.36 -9.66 -13.73
C LEU A 167 25.21 -9.60 -15.00
N LEU A 168 24.58 -9.51 -16.17
CA LEU A 168 25.24 -9.35 -17.47
C LEU A 168 25.68 -7.91 -17.78
N LEU A 169 25.29 -6.92 -16.98
CA LEU A 169 25.70 -5.53 -17.21
C LEU A 169 27.16 -5.29 -16.81
N PRO A 170 27.87 -4.36 -17.47
CA PRO A 170 29.19 -3.92 -17.02
C PRO A 170 29.16 -3.42 -15.56
N LYS A 171 30.21 -3.72 -14.79
CA LYS A 171 30.31 -3.35 -13.36
C LYS A 171 30.06 -1.87 -13.07
N HIS A 172 30.50 -0.98 -13.97
CA HIS A 172 30.28 0.47 -13.80
C HIS A 172 28.79 0.81 -13.92
N THR A 173 28.06 0.19 -14.84
CA THR A 173 26.61 0.35 -15.01
C THR A 173 25.86 -0.18 -13.80
N GLN A 174 26.25 -1.36 -13.29
CA GLN A 174 25.69 -1.93 -12.06
C GLN A 174 25.87 -0.98 -10.87
N LYS A 175 27.07 -0.41 -10.69
CA LYS A 175 27.35 0.57 -9.63
C LYS A 175 26.47 1.81 -9.73
N VAL A 176 26.27 2.36 -10.93
CA VAL A 176 25.40 3.52 -11.15
C VAL A 176 23.94 3.18 -10.80
N LEU A 177 23.44 2.02 -11.26
CA LEU A 177 22.08 1.58 -10.95
C LEU A 177 21.86 1.37 -9.44
N HIS A 178 22.79 0.71 -8.76
CA HIS A 178 22.74 0.55 -7.30
C HIS A 178 22.74 1.89 -6.57
N ARG A 179 23.56 2.86 -7.02
CA ARG A 179 23.59 4.20 -6.43
C ARG A 179 22.25 4.91 -6.60
N ILE A 180 21.64 4.81 -7.77
CA ILE A 180 20.32 5.38 -8.05
C ILE A 180 19.24 4.73 -7.15
N GLU A 181 19.25 3.39 -7.00
CA GLU A 181 18.34 2.69 -6.09
C GLU A 181 18.53 3.11 -4.64
N ALA A 182 19.79 3.25 -4.19
CA ALA A 182 20.10 3.67 -2.84
C ALA A 182 19.58 5.10 -2.55
N ILE A 183 19.79 6.03 -3.48
CA ILE A 183 19.25 7.40 -3.38
C ILE A 183 17.73 7.37 -3.28
N TYR A 184 17.05 6.63 -4.16
CA TYR A 184 15.59 6.54 -4.12
C TYR A 184 15.07 5.95 -2.80
N ASN A 185 15.72 4.92 -2.28
CA ASN A 185 15.36 4.33 -0.98
C ASN A 185 15.50 5.36 0.16
N LEU A 186 16.58 6.14 0.17
CA LEU A 186 16.79 7.19 1.16
C LEU A 186 15.73 8.29 1.07
N GLU A 187 15.35 8.70 -0.13
CA GLU A 187 14.31 9.70 -0.34
C GLU A 187 12.95 9.23 0.16
N VAL A 188 12.61 7.96 -0.08
CA VAL A 188 11.40 7.35 0.50
C VAL A 188 11.49 7.33 2.01
N GLU A 189 12.61 6.87 2.59
CA GLU A 189 12.78 6.85 4.05
C GLU A 189 12.62 8.24 4.67
N TRP A 190 13.27 9.25 4.11
CA TRP A 190 13.15 10.64 4.56
C TRP A 190 11.72 11.15 4.43
N PHE A 191 11.06 10.89 3.31
CA PHE A 191 9.66 11.26 3.13
C PHE A 191 8.77 10.61 4.20
N LEU A 192 8.87 9.29 4.38
CA LEU A 192 8.05 8.57 5.36
C LEU A 192 8.35 9.05 6.80
N GLN A 193 9.60 9.38 7.12
CA GLN A 193 9.96 9.93 8.44
C GLN A 193 9.41 11.33 8.68
N ALA A 194 9.44 12.20 7.67
CA ALA A 194 8.99 13.58 7.79
C ALA A 194 7.46 13.71 7.76
N GLU A 195 6.79 12.89 6.94
CA GLU A 195 5.38 13.09 6.59
C GLU A 195 4.44 12.08 7.24
N LEU A 196 4.93 10.89 7.60
CA LEU A 196 4.07 9.78 8.04
C LEU A 196 4.29 9.31 9.49
N ARG A 197 5.33 9.79 10.20
CA ARG A 197 5.45 9.57 11.65
C ARG A 197 4.26 10.19 12.40
#